data_AF-A0A942TN68-F1
#
_entry.id   AF-A0A942TN68-F1
#
_cell.length_a   1.000
_cell.length_b   1.000
_cell.length_c   1.000
_cell.angle_alpha   90.00
_cell.angle_beta   90.00
_cell.angle_gamma   90.00
#
_symmetry.space_group_name_H-M   'P 1'
#
loop_
_entity.id
_entity.type
_entity.pdbx_description
1 polymer ?
#
loop_
_entity_poly.entity_id
_entity_poly.type
_entity_poly.pdbx_seq_one_letter_code
_entity_poly.pdbx_strand_id
1 'polypeptide(L)'
;MSVQLLIESMEKLLSLHQQLHTTALEKTEAIKINEIKNLDKLLRDEQKLVTSIQIEENKRQQATAILTNDDKTTTISQIIQQLDGTNREILSELHVKLTAVISELQETNVLNQQLLQYSLQYINLNLDLLSPEPELPNYTKSQGEASGNANTGRSVFDSKA
;
A
#
# COMPACT_ATOMS: atom_id res chain seq x y z
N MET A 1 0.67 -26.33 -27.62
CA MET A 1 1.22 -26.53 -26.26
C MET A 1 1.48 -25.21 -25.53
N SER A 2 2.16 -24.24 -26.14
CA SER A 2 2.50 -22.96 -25.48
C SER A 2 1.28 -22.07 -25.13
N VAL A 3 0.22 -22.10 -25.94
CA VAL A 3 -1.04 -21.37 -25.66
C VAL A 3 -1.75 -21.91 -24.41
N GLN A 4 -1.72 -23.22 -24.19
CA GLN A 4 -2.36 -23.85 -23.03
C GLN A 4 -1.66 -23.43 -21.72
N LEU A 5 -0.32 -23.37 -21.73
CA LEU A 5 0.49 -22.87 -20.63
C LEU A 5 0.17 -21.40 -20.30
N LEU A 6 -0.07 -20.58 -21.32
CA LEU A 6 -0.48 -19.19 -21.13
C LEU A 6 -1.85 -19.10 -20.45
N ILE A 7 -2.83 -19.89 -20.92
CA ILE A 7 -4.17 -19.97 -20.31
C ILE A 7 -4.07 -20.39 -18.84
N GLU A 8 -3.34 -21.46 -18.53
CA GLU A 8 -3.18 -21.94 -17.14
C GLU A 8 -2.50 -20.89 -16.24
N SER A 9 -1.49 -20.17 -16.75
CA SER A 9 -0.85 -19.09 -16.02
C SER A 9 -1.81 -17.92 -15.75
N MET A 10 -2.69 -17.59 -16.70
CA MET A 10 -3.70 -16.54 -16.53
C MET A 10 -4.79 -16.95 -15.55
N GLU A 11 -5.23 -18.21 -15.55
CA GLU A 11 -6.18 -18.73 -14.56
C GLU A 11 -5.59 -18.69 -13.14
N LYS A 12 -4.33 -19.09 -12.97
CA LYS A 12 -3.62 -18.96 -11.68
C LYS A 12 -3.50 -17.51 -11.24
N LEU A 13 -3.11 -16.61 -12.14
CA LEU A 13 -3.05 -15.17 -11.84
C LEU A 13 -4.41 -14.64 -11.39
N LEU A 14 -5.48 -15.01 -12.08
CA LEU A 14 -6.84 -14.61 -11.72
C LEU A 14 -7.23 -15.12 -10.32
N SER A 15 -6.98 -16.39 -10.02
CA SER A 15 -7.23 -16.95 -8.67
C SER A 15 -6.41 -16.24 -7.59
N LEU A 16 -5.15 -15.93 -7.86
CA LEU A 16 -4.29 -15.22 -6.89
C LEU A 16 -4.77 -13.78 -6.67
N HIS A 17 -5.18 -13.07 -7.71
CA HIS A 17 -5.74 -11.73 -7.60
C HIS A 17 -7.09 -11.71 -6.86
N GLN A 18 -7.94 -12.72 -7.06
CA GLN A 18 -9.17 -12.88 -6.29
C GLN A 18 -8.90 -13.12 -4.81
N GLN A 19 -7.92 -13.98 -4.47
CA GLN A 19 -7.52 -14.18 -3.07
C GLN A 19 -6.98 -12.89 -2.47
N LEU A 20 -6.14 -12.16 -3.20
CA LEU A 20 -5.61 -10.87 -2.78
C LEU A 20 -6.73 -9.84 -2.55
N HIS A 21 -7.76 -9.82 -3.39
CA HIS A 21 -8.93 -8.97 -3.20
C HIS A 21 -9.70 -9.31 -1.93
N THR A 22 -9.96 -10.59 -1.66
CA THR A 22 -10.59 -11.03 -0.41
C THR A 22 -9.77 -10.61 0.81
N THR A 23 -8.45 -10.82 0.78
CA THR A 23 -7.55 -10.36 1.84
C THR A 23 -7.58 -8.83 1.99
N ALA A 24 -7.70 -8.07 0.90
CA ALA A 24 -7.83 -6.61 0.96
C ALA A 24 -9.14 -6.16 1.61
N LEU A 25 -10.25 -6.88 1.41
CA LEU A 25 -11.53 -6.62 2.10
C LEU A 25 -11.46 -6.97 3.59
N GLU A 26 -10.82 -8.09 3.94
CA GLU A 26 -10.56 -8.46 5.34
C GLU A 26 -9.70 -7.40 6.04
N LYS A 27 -8.75 -6.79 5.33
CA LYS A 27 -7.96 -5.62 5.81
C LYS A 27 -8.87 -4.45 6.16
N THR A 28 -9.84 -4.14 5.29
CA THR A 28 -10.79 -3.04 5.51
C THR A 28 -11.57 -3.24 6.80
N GLU A 29 -12.04 -4.47 7.07
CA GLU A 29 -12.75 -4.79 8.30
C GLU A 29 -11.84 -4.76 9.53
N ALA A 30 -10.61 -5.30 9.43
CA ALA A 30 -9.65 -5.26 10.52
C ALA A 30 -9.24 -3.82 10.91
N ILE A 31 -9.11 -2.92 9.92
CA ILE A 31 -8.84 -1.49 10.16
C ILE A 31 -10.00 -0.82 10.89
N LYS A 32 -11.26 -1.12 10.51
CA LYS A 32 -12.45 -0.58 11.19
C LYS A 32 -12.53 -0.98 12.67
N ILE A 33 -12.17 -2.21 12.99
CA ILE A 33 -12.23 -2.77 14.35
C ILE A 33 -10.94 -2.46 15.15
N ASN A 34 -9.93 -1.85 14.51
CA ASN A 34 -8.63 -1.51 15.08
C ASN A 34 -7.83 -2.73 15.60
N GLU A 35 -7.96 -3.88 14.93
CA GLU A 35 -7.29 -5.13 15.31
C GLU A 35 -5.86 -5.24 14.76
N ILE A 36 -4.89 -4.65 15.48
CA ILE A 36 -3.47 -4.62 15.07
C ILE A 36 -2.87 -6.03 14.86
N LYS A 37 -3.24 -7.00 15.72
CA LYS A 37 -2.70 -8.38 15.63
C LYS A 37 -3.17 -9.14 14.39
N ASN A 38 -4.38 -8.84 13.91
CA ASN A 38 -4.92 -9.47 12.72
C ASN A 38 -4.32 -8.84 11.46
N LEU A 39 -4.05 -7.53 11.50
CA LEU A 39 -3.40 -6.78 10.43
C LEU A 39 -1.99 -7.33 10.11
N ASP A 40 -1.19 -7.67 11.12
CA ASP A 40 0.16 -8.24 10.90
C ASP A 40 0.14 -9.59 10.18
N LYS A 41 -0.83 -10.45 10.50
CA LYS A 41 -1.00 -11.73 9.79
C LYS A 41 -1.41 -11.48 8.35
N LEU A 42 -2.37 -10.59 8.17
CA LEU A 42 -2.91 -10.25 6.87
C LEU A 42 -1.86 -9.64 5.94
N LEU A 43 -0.98 -8.78 6.47
CA LEU A 43 0.17 -8.24 5.73
C LEU A 43 1.16 -9.33 5.29
N ARG A 44 1.42 -10.34 6.13
CA ARG A 44 2.30 -11.46 5.76
C ARG A 44 1.69 -12.31 4.66
N ASP A 45 0.39 -12.55 4.71
CA ASP A 45 -0.30 -13.33 3.69
C ASP A 45 -0.43 -12.55 2.38
N GLU A 46 -0.69 -11.24 2.44
CA GLU A 46 -0.60 -10.31 1.30
C GLU A 46 0.79 -10.39 0.64
N GLN A 47 1.87 -10.32 1.43
CA GLN A 47 3.23 -10.41 0.91
C GLN A 47 3.51 -11.75 0.19
N LYS A 48 3.00 -12.88 0.72
CA LYS A 48 3.12 -14.19 0.06
C LYS A 48 2.37 -14.19 -1.26
N LEU A 49 1.12 -13.72 -1.27
CA LEU A 49 0.30 -13.65 -2.49
C LEU A 49 1.00 -12.81 -3.57
N VAL A 50 1.55 -11.64 -3.20
CA VAL A 50 2.32 -10.80 -4.13
C VAL A 50 3.53 -11.54 -4.69
N THR A 51 4.29 -12.26 -3.87
CA THR A 51 5.42 -13.06 -4.37
C THR A 51 4.97 -14.17 -5.31
N SER A 52 3.85 -14.84 -5.03
CA SER A 52 3.28 -15.86 -5.92
C SER A 52 2.80 -15.26 -7.25
N ILE A 53 2.16 -14.09 -7.23
CA ILE A 53 1.77 -13.34 -8.42
C ILE A 53 3.00 -13.01 -9.27
N GLN A 54 4.08 -12.54 -8.64
CA GLN A 54 5.32 -12.20 -9.36
C GLN A 54 5.93 -13.42 -10.08
N ILE A 55 5.87 -14.60 -9.45
CA ILE A 55 6.37 -15.85 -10.05
C ILE A 55 5.50 -16.27 -11.23
N GLU A 56 4.18 -16.25 -11.08
CA GLU A 56 3.26 -16.62 -12.16
C GLU A 56 3.28 -15.62 -13.32
N GLU A 57 3.45 -14.32 -13.04
CA GLU A 57 3.63 -13.30 -14.05
C GLU A 57 4.93 -13.51 -14.84
N ASN A 58 6.01 -13.95 -14.17
CA ASN A 58 7.24 -14.32 -14.86
C ASN A 58 7.04 -15.53 -15.79
N LYS A 59 6.27 -16.53 -15.35
CA LYS A 59 5.90 -17.68 -16.21
C LYS A 59 5.07 -17.23 -17.41
N ARG A 60 4.11 -16.32 -17.21
CA ARG A 60 3.31 -15.72 -18.30
C ARG A 60 4.20 -15.01 -19.32
N GLN A 61 5.18 -14.23 -18.85
CA GLN A 61 6.15 -13.55 -19.70
C GLN A 61 7.02 -14.53 -20.49
N GLN A 62 7.50 -15.59 -19.85
CA GLN A 62 8.28 -16.65 -20.53
C GLN A 62 7.43 -17.36 -21.59
N ALA A 63 6.18 -17.72 -21.27
CA ALA A 63 5.26 -18.34 -22.22
C ALA A 63 4.98 -17.42 -23.44
N THR A 64 4.86 -16.12 -23.19
CA THR A 64 4.69 -15.10 -24.24
C THR A 64 5.93 -14.96 -25.11
N ALA A 65 7.13 -14.95 -24.52
CA ALA A 65 8.40 -14.89 -25.25
C ALA A 65 8.60 -16.11 -26.16
N ILE A 66 8.24 -17.31 -25.69
CA ILE A 66 8.27 -18.54 -26.49
C ILE A 66 7.29 -18.47 -27.67
N LEU A 67 6.11 -17.86 -27.47
CA LEU A 67 5.09 -17.75 -28.52
C LEU A 67 5.47 -16.72 -29.60
N THR A 68 6.21 -15.68 -29.22
CA THR A 68 6.50 -14.53 -30.10
C THR A 68 7.95 -14.50 -30.60
N ASN A 69 8.71 -15.60 -30.49
CA ASN A 69 10.14 -15.64 -30.84
C ASN A 69 10.96 -14.52 -30.17
N ASP A 70 10.80 -14.36 -28.85
CA ASP A 70 11.54 -13.42 -28.00
C ASP A 70 11.22 -11.92 -28.20
N ASP A 71 10.12 -11.59 -28.89
CA ASP A 71 9.56 -10.23 -28.88
C ASP A 71 8.86 -9.96 -27.53
N LYS A 72 9.66 -9.48 -26.56
CA LYS A 72 9.22 -9.12 -25.20
C LYS A 72 8.20 -7.98 -25.15
N THR A 73 7.95 -7.33 -26.28
CA THR A 73 7.04 -6.19 -26.43
C THR A 73 5.61 -6.61 -26.76
N THR A 74 5.39 -7.89 -27.09
CA THR A 74 4.07 -8.33 -27.52
C THR A 74 3.11 -8.42 -26.34
N THR A 75 2.06 -7.62 -26.40
CA THR A 75 1.05 -7.52 -25.35
C THR A 75 0.06 -8.68 -25.47
N ILE A 76 -0.55 -9.12 -24.36
CA ILE A 76 -1.60 -10.17 -24.38
C ILE A 76 -2.72 -9.84 -25.38
N SER A 77 -3.09 -8.57 -25.52
CA SER A 77 -4.06 -8.13 -26.54
C SER A 77 -3.64 -8.44 -27.98
N GLN A 78 -2.34 -8.36 -28.30
CA GLN A 78 -1.82 -8.72 -29.63
C GLN A 78 -1.80 -10.23 -29.83
N ILE A 79 -1.48 -10.99 -28.78
CA ILE A 79 -1.56 -12.46 -28.79
C ILE A 79 -3.02 -12.88 -29.06
N ILE A 80 -3.99 -12.31 -28.35
CA ILE A 80 -5.43 -12.57 -28.57
C ILE A 80 -5.84 -12.27 -30.02
N GLN A 81 -5.31 -11.19 -30.62
CA GLN A 81 -5.60 -10.85 -32.01
C GLN A 81 -5.02 -11.84 -33.03
N GLN A 82 -3.88 -12.46 -32.71
CA GLN A 82 -3.22 -13.46 -33.55
C GLN A 82 -3.75 -14.88 -33.35
N LEU A 83 -4.51 -15.14 -32.27
CA LEU A 83 -5.17 -16.41 -32.05
C LEU A 83 -6.56 -16.46 -32.68
N ASP A 84 -6.85 -17.61 -33.29
CA ASP A 84 -8.16 -17.95 -33.85
C ASP A 84 -8.82 -19.11 -33.08
N GLY A 85 -10.16 -19.12 -33.08
CA GLY A 85 -10.97 -20.19 -32.50
C GLY A 85 -11.18 -20.10 -30.98
N THR A 86 -11.49 -21.23 -30.35
CA THR A 86 -11.92 -21.34 -28.95
C THR A 86 -10.91 -20.78 -27.93
N ASN A 87 -9.62 -20.87 -28.22
CA ASN A 87 -8.58 -20.36 -27.32
C ASN A 87 -8.58 -18.83 -27.21
N ARG A 88 -9.00 -18.13 -28.26
CA ARG A 88 -9.14 -16.66 -28.26
C ARG A 88 -10.23 -16.22 -27.30
N GLU A 89 -11.38 -16.88 -27.34
CA GLU A 89 -12.53 -16.56 -26.47
C GLU A 89 -12.17 -16.76 -25.00
N ILE A 90 -11.56 -17.90 -24.67
CA ILE A 90 -11.12 -18.20 -23.30
C ILE A 90 -10.12 -17.15 -22.79
N LEU A 91 -9.11 -16.81 -23.58
CA LEU A 91 -8.09 -15.84 -23.16
C LEU A 91 -8.67 -14.43 -23.04
N SER A 92 -9.60 -14.06 -23.93
CA SER A 92 -10.30 -12.78 -23.87
C SER A 92 -11.17 -12.67 -22.63
N GLU A 93 -11.92 -13.73 -22.29
CA GLU A 93 -12.74 -13.76 -21.08
C GLU A 93 -11.87 -13.66 -19.82
N LEU A 94 -10.78 -14.42 -19.75
CA LEU A 94 -9.83 -14.36 -18.65
C LEU A 94 -9.19 -12.97 -18.52
N HIS A 95 -8.82 -12.35 -19.63
CA HIS A 95 -8.26 -11.01 -19.64
C HIS A 95 -9.26 -9.97 -19.08
N VAL A 96 -10.52 -10.03 -19.52
CA VAL A 96 -11.58 -9.13 -19.02
C VAL A 96 -11.80 -9.33 -17.52
N LYS A 97 -11.93 -10.59 -17.05
CA LYS A 97 -12.11 -10.88 -15.63
C LYS A 97 -10.92 -10.42 -14.78
N LEU A 98 -9.70 -10.69 -15.26
CA LEU A 98 -8.48 -10.26 -14.56
C LEU A 98 -8.42 -8.73 -14.44
N THR A 99 -8.74 -8.02 -15.53
CA THR A 99 -8.78 -6.55 -15.53
C THR A 99 -9.81 -6.01 -14.53
N ALA A 100 -10.99 -6.62 -14.48
CA ALA A 100 -12.03 -6.23 -13.53
C ALA A 100 -11.57 -6.42 -12.07
N VAL A 101 -11.04 -7.60 -11.73
CA VAL A 101 -10.55 -7.89 -10.37
C VAL A 101 -9.39 -6.96 -9.97
N ILE A 102 -8.49 -6.64 -10.90
CA ILE A 102 -7.40 -5.68 -10.63
C ILE A 102 -7.97 -4.28 -10.35
N SER A 103 -9.00 -3.84 -11.09
CA SER A 103 -9.65 -2.55 -10.85
C SER A 103 -10.29 -2.50 -9.46
N GLU A 104 -11.07 -3.53 -9.08
CA GLU A 104 -11.69 -3.63 -7.76
C GLU A 104 -10.64 -3.67 -6.63
N LEU A 105 -9.53 -4.38 -6.85
CA LEU A 105 -8.40 -4.41 -5.91
C LEU A 105 -7.75 -3.03 -5.75
N GLN A 106 -7.59 -2.27 -6.83
CA GLN A 106 -7.04 -0.91 -6.77
C GLN A 106 -7.97 0.01 -5.97
N GLU A 107 -9.28 -0.04 -6.21
CA GLU A 107 -10.26 0.74 -5.45
C GLU A 107 -10.22 0.40 -3.95
N THR A 108 -10.17 -0.90 -3.62
CA THR A 108 -10.09 -1.36 -2.23
C THR A 108 -8.78 -0.92 -1.56
N ASN A 109 -7.67 -0.92 -2.29
CA ASN A 109 -6.38 -0.43 -1.78
C ASN A 109 -6.43 1.08 -1.50
N VAL A 110 -6.97 1.88 -2.43
CA VAL A 110 -7.16 3.32 -2.22
C VAL A 110 -8.03 3.59 -0.99
N LEU A 111 -9.14 2.87 -0.84
CA LEU A 111 -10.01 2.98 0.32
C LEU A 111 -9.26 2.66 1.63
N ASN A 112 -8.48 1.57 1.65
CA ASN A 112 -7.68 1.19 2.82
C ASN A 112 -6.64 2.25 3.18
N GLN A 113 -6.00 2.89 2.19
CA GLN A 113 -5.07 3.99 2.42
C GLN A 113 -5.78 5.21 3.04
N GLN A 114 -6.97 5.57 2.53
CA GLN A 114 -7.77 6.67 3.06
C GLN A 114 -8.22 6.41 4.50
N LEU A 115 -8.69 5.19 4.81
CA LEU A 115 -9.09 4.81 6.17
C LEU A 115 -7.93 4.92 7.16
N LEU A 116 -6.74 4.46 6.77
CA LEU A 116 -5.54 4.61 7.60
C LEU A 116 -5.16 6.08 7.82
N GLN A 117 -5.26 6.91 6.77
CA GLN A 117 -4.98 8.34 6.88
C GLN A 117 -5.97 9.03 7.83
N TYR A 118 -7.27 8.72 7.73
CA TYR A 118 -8.28 9.25 8.64
C TYR A 118 -8.05 8.80 10.09
N SER A 119 -7.70 7.54 10.32
CA SER A 119 -7.36 7.05 11.65
C SER A 119 -6.16 7.79 12.25
N LEU A 120 -5.11 8.04 11.46
CA LEU A 120 -3.95 8.83 11.90
C LEU A 120 -4.32 10.29 12.19
N GLN A 121 -5.11 10.93 11.33
CA GLN A 121 -5.59 12.29 11.54
C GLN A 121 -6.43 12.41 12.81
N TYR A 122 -7.30 11.44 13.07
CA TYR A 122 -8.11 11.37 14.28
C TYR A 122 -7.24 11.22 15.53
N ILE A 123 -6.23 10.34 15.50
CA ILE A 123 -5.29 10.18 16.62
C ILE A 123 -4.53 11.49 16.87
N ASN A 124 -4.00 12.14 15.83
CA ASN A 124 -3.29 13.41 15.95
C ASN A 124 -4.18 14.52 16.54
N LEU A 125 -5.42 14.66 16.05
CA LEU A 125 -6.36 15.65 16.59
C LEU A 125 -6.66 15.40 18.08
N ASN A 126 -6.85 14.14 18.49
CA ASN A 126 -7.06 13.82 19.90
C ASN A 126 -5.82 14.08 20.74
N LEU A 127 -4.62 13.80 20.21
CA LEU A 127 -3.36 14.13 20.88
C LEU A 127 -3.17 15.65 21.03
N ASP A 128 -3.52 16.44 20.03
CA ASP A 128 -3.46 17.90 20.09
C ASP A 128 -4.45 18.46 21.13
N LEU A 129 -5.64 17.87 21.25
CA LEU A 129 -6.64 18.25 22.27
C LEU A 129 -6.23 17.85 23.69
N LEU A 130 -5.48 16.76 23.85
CA LEU A 130 -4.93 16.30 25.12
C LEU A 130 -3.59 16.96 25.48
N SER A 131 -2.97 17.64 24.51
CA SER A 131 -1.71 18.35 24.73
C SER A 131 -1.98 19.59 25.56
N PRO A 132 -1.32 19.75 26.72
CA PRO A 132 -1.47 20.96 27.50
C PRO A 132 -1.06 22.16 26.65
N GLU A 133 -1.96 23.14 26.53
CA GLU A 133 -1.65 24.44 25.94
C GLU A 133 -0.39 24.96 26.64
N PRO A 134 0.67 25.37 25.92
CA PRO A 134 1.89 25.84 26.57
C PRO A 134 1.50 26.99 27.48
N GLU A 135 1.69 26.80 28.80
CA GLU A 135 1.27 27.79 29.78
C GLU A 135 1.84 29.15 29.35
N LEU A 136 0.93 30.06 28.97
CA LEU A 136 1.27 31.46 28.74
C LEU A 136 2.03 31.92 29.99
N PRO A 137 3.21 32.55 29.86
CA PRO A 137 4.02 32.92 31.00
C PRO A 137 3.18 33.86 31.87
N ASN A 138 2.65 33.31 32.96
CA ASN A 138 1.84 34.03 33.91
C ASN A 138 2.77 35.07 34.53
N TYR A 139 2.61 36.33 34.12
CA TYR A 139 3.33 37.48 34.63
C TYR A 139 2.99 37.66 36.11
N THR A 140 3.64 36.89 36.99
CA THR A 140 3.66 37.18 38.42
C THR A 140 4.73 38.24 38.66
N LYS A 141 4.32 39.48 38.45
CA LYS A 141 5.01 40.65 39.00
C LYS A 141 4.85 40.58 40.53
N SER A 142 5.81 39.99 41.24
CA SER A 142 5.98 40.21 42.67
C SER A 142 7.40 40.70 42.95
N GLN A 143 7.45 42.01 43.11
CA GLN A 143 8.54 42.84 43.59
C GLN A 143 8.80 42.49 45.08
N GLY A 144 10.02 42.12 45.45
CA GLY A 144 10.45 42.12 46.86
C GLY A 144 11.41 41.00 47.30
N GLU A 145 12.67 41.39 47.48
CA GLU A 145 13.58 40.93 48.56
C GLU A 145 14.42 39.63 48.40
N ALA A 146 15.65 39.86 47.93
CA ALA A 146 16.91 39.60 48.64
C ALA A 146 17.21 38.21 49.26
N SER A 147 18.05 37.43 48.55
CA SER A 147 19.25 36.70 49.06
C SER A 147 19.80 35.90 47.87
N GLY A 148 21.07 35.79 47.50
CA GLY A 148 22.35 36.17 48.05
C GLY A 148 23.39 35.38 47.22
N ASN A 149 24.38 36.09 46.67
CA ASN A 149 25.66 35.59 46.14
C ASN A 149 25.73 34.67 44.89
N ALA A 150 26.27 35.30 43.84
CA ALA A 150 27.50 34.89 43.15
C ALA A 150 27.48 33.59 42.31
N ASN A 151 27.22 33.74 41.00
CA ASN A 151 28.29 33.44 40.05
C ASN A 151 28.13 34.28 38.77
N THR A 152 29.00 35.29 38.67
CA THR A 152 29.19 36.16 37.51
C THR A 152 29.86 35.34 36.39
N GLY A 153 29.07 34.60 35.62
CA GLY A 153 29.46 34.05 34.32
C GLY A 153 29.15 35.06 33.22
N ARG A 154 29.88 36.19 33.20
CA ARG A 154 29.85 37.14 32.07
C ARG A 154 30.45 36.46 30.83
N SER A 155 29.88 36.82 29.68
CA SER A 155 30.50 36.83 28.35
C SER A 155 30.11 35.69 27.40
N VAL A 156 29.05 35.91 26.62
CA VAL A 156 28.94 35.50 25.21
C VAL A 156 27.95 36.43 24.51
N PHE A 157 28.39 37.67 24.32
CA PHE A 157 27.80 38.60 23.35
C PHE A 157 28.93 39.48 22.85
N ASP A 158 29.55 39.09 21.74
CA ASP A 158 30.26 40.02 20.89
C ASP A 158 29.42 40.20 19.62
N SER A 159 28.93 41.41 19.45
CA SER A 159 28.07 41.84 18.36
C SER A 159 28.87 42.80 17.50
N LYS A 160 29.25 42.33 16.31
CA LYS A 160 29.29 43.06 15.02
C LYS A 160 30.16 44.33 14.93
N ALA A 161 31.20 44.29 14.08
CA ALA A 161 31.56 45.30 13.07
C ALA A 161 32.77 44.82 12.25
#